data_AF-A0A444WQS6-F1
#
_entry.id   AF-A0A444WQS6-F1
#
_cell.length_a   1.000
_cell.length_b   1.000
_cell.length_c   1.000
_cell.angle_alpha   90.00
_cell.angle_beta   90.00
_cell.angle_gamma   90.00
#
_symmetry.space_group_name_H-M   'P 1'
#
loop_
_entity.id
_entity.type
_entity.pdbx_description
1 polymer ?
#
loop_
_entity_poly.entity_id
_entity_poly.type
_entity_poly.pdbx_seq_one_letter_code
_entity_poly.pdbx_strand_id
1 'polypeptide(L)'
;MNRSGALQKIDLWYDWINGRNLNIIQEHLDDVILYNAEWNNGTSFQFSVHPTAPKCDVFQLEVGILRLNWLNGANYLDQETVDYFVCNVWKKTDFIVYMRMLLSAFWDIRCRFDH
;
A
#
# COMPACT_ATOMS: atom_id res chain seq x y z
N MET A 1 2.91 -2.46 7.77
CA MET A 1 3.62 -3.03 6.61
C MET A 1 4.15 -4.40 7.00
N ASN A 2 3.94 -5.41 6.15
CA ASN A 2 4.45 -6.75 6.40
C ASN A 2 6.00 -6.75 6.34
N ARG A 3 6.65 -7.25 7.39
CA ARG A 3 8.10 -7.41 7.48
C ARG A 3 8.55 -8.88 7.48
N SER A 4 7.61 -9.83 7.48
CA SER A 4 7.91 -11.27 7.46
C SER A 4 8.17 -11.80 6.05
N GLY A 5 7.80 -11.03 5.01
CA GLY A 5 7.83 -11.48 3.62
C GLY A 5 6.64 -12.35 3.22
N ALA A 6 5.63 -12.50 4.08
CA ALA A 6 4.42 -13.23 3.73
C ALA A 6 3.61 -12.49 2.64
N LEU A 7 2.98 -13.28 1.76
CA LEU A 7 2.20 -12.73 0.66
C LEU A 7 0.84 -12.25 1.15
N GLN A 8 0.59 -10.95 0.94
CA GLN A 8 -0.67 -10.30 1.28
C GLN A 8 -1.44 -9.91 0.02
N LYS A 9 -2.76 -10.11 0.06
CA LYS A 9 -3.72 -9.44 -0.81
C LYS A 9 -4.31 -8.26 -0.06
N ILE A 10 -4.38 -7.10 -0.71
CA ILE A 10 -5.01 -5.91 -0.14
C ILE A 10 -6.10 -5.42 -1.09
N ASP A 11 -7.35 -5.44 -0.63
CA ASP A 11 -8.45 -4.78 -1.30
C ASP A 11 -8.60 -3.36 -0.72
N LEU A 12 -8.45 -2.33 -1.57
CA LEU A 12 -8.48 -0.93 -1.17
C LEU A 12 -9.81 -0.28 -1.54
N TRP A 13 -10.57 0.15 -0.54
CA TRP A 13 -11.71 1.04 -0.69
C TRP A 13 -11.27 2.48 -0.47
N TYR A 14 -11.53 3.33 -1.45
CA TYR A 14 -10.92 4.66 -1.49
C TYR A 14 -11.98 5.76 -1.65
N ASP A 15 -12.11 6.61 -0.64
CA ASP A 15 -13.08 7.69 -0.55
C ASP A 15 -12.34 9.02 -0.34
N TRP A 16 -11.74 9.51 -1.43
CA TRP A 16 -10.92 10.73 -1.41
C TRP A 16 -11.69 11.98 -1.01
N ILE A 17 -12.94 12.12 -1.47
CA ILE A 17 -13.76 13.31 -1.21
C ILE A 17 -13.99 13.46 0.30
N ASN A 18 -14.22 12.34 1.01
CA ASN A 18 -14.36 12.34 2.46
C ASN A 18 -13.05 12.06 3.20
N GLY A 19 -11.92 12.04 2.51
CA GLY A 19 -10.58 11.97 3.10
C GLY A 19 -10.30 10.67 3.86
N ARG A 20 -10.81 9.53 3.39
CA ARG A 20 -10.59 8.23 4.06
C ARG A 20 -10.37 7.07 3.09
N ASN A 21 -9.66 6.04 3.54
CA ASN A 21 -9.57 4.76 2.85
C ASN A 21 -9.79 3.60 3.83
N LEU A 22 -10.08 2.43 3.30
CA LEU A 22 -10.08 1.17 4.04
C LEU A 22 -9.26 0.15 3.25
N ASN A 23 -8.18 -0.31 3.86
CA ASN A 23 -7.43 -1.46 3.39
C ASN A 23 -7.99 -2.71 4.08
N ILE A 24 -8.41 -3.69 3.29
CA ILE A 24 -8.78 -5.02 3.77
C ILE A 24 -7.62 -5.95 3.41
N ILE A 25 -6.87 -6.37 4.42
CA ILE A 25 -5.60 -7.07 4.27
C ILE A 25 -5.83 -8.54 4.64
N GLN A 26 -5.53 -9.42 3.69
CA GLN A 26 -5.56 -10.86 3.90
C GLN A 26 -4.20 -11.48 3.55
N GLU A 27 -3.59 -12.15 4.52
CA GLU A 27 -2.44 -13.02 4.29
C GLU A 27 -2.89 -14.32 3.63
N HIS A 28 -2.13 -14.85 2.68
CA HIS A 28 -2.55 -15.98 1.85
C HIS A 28 -2.85 -17.29 2.61
N LEU A 29 -2.31 -17.46 3.82
CA LEU A 29 -2.46 -18.67 4.65
C LEU A 29 -3.10 -18.37 6.01
N ASP A 30 -3.67 -17.17 6.19
CA ASP A 30 -4.30 -16.74 7.44
C ASP A 30 -5.81 -16.54 7.19
N ASP A 31 -6.62 -16.98 8.14
CA ASP A 31 -8.07 -16.73 8.17
C ASP A 31 -8.41 -15.40 8.87
N VAL A 32 -7.44 -14.81 9.57
CA VAL A 32 -7.59 -13.51 10.21
C VAL A 32 -7.46 -12.39 9.17
N ILE A 33 -8.57 -11.72 8.92
CA ILE A 33 -8.60 -10.48 8.11
C ILE A 33 -8.24 -9.30 9.00
N LEU A 34 -7.32 -8.47 8.51
CA LEU A 34 -6.91 -7.23 9.15
C LEU A 34 -7.48 -6.04 8.37
N TYR A 35 -8.28 -5.24 9.06
CA TYR A 35 -8.83 -3.99 8.53
C TYR A 35 -7.92 -2.85 8.96
N ASN A 36 -7.66 -1.92 8.04
CA ASN A 36 -6.93 -0.70 8.33
C ASN A 36 -7.64 0.49 7.68
N ALA A 37 -8.38 1.23 8.50
CA ALA A 37 -9.10 2.43 8.09
C ALA A 37 -8.21 3.66 8.34
N GLU A 38 -7.91 4.43 7.30
CA GLU A 38 -6.97 5.55 7.37
C GLU A 38 -7.66 6.86 6.98
N TRP A 39 -7.30 7.94 7.68
CA TRP A 39 -7.80 9.29 7.46
C TRP A 39 -6.70 10.21 6.93
N ASN A 40 -7.12 11.25 6.21
CA ASN A 40 -6.25 12.28 5.66
C ASN A 40 -5.47 13.08 6.72
N ASN A 41 -5.94 13.12 7.97
CA ASN A 41 -5.26 13.74 9.10
C ASN A 41 -4.16 12.84 9.71
N GLY A 42 -3.90 11.68 9.10
CA GLY A 42 -2.90 10.73 9.54
C GLY A 42 -3.37 9.70 10.55
N THR A 43 -4.59 9.82 11.09
CA THR A 43 -5.11 8.82 12.01
C THR A 43 -5.46 7.52 11.27
N SER A 44 -5.04 6.39 11.81
CA SER A 44 -5.28 5.06 11.28
C SER A 44 -5.80 4.14 12.37
N PHE A 45 -6.83 3.36 12.07
CA PHE A 45 -7.42 2.38 12.96
C PHE A 45 -7.23 1.00 12.35
N GLN A 46 -6.45 0.16 13.02
CA GLN A 46 -6.22 -1.21 12.60
C GLN A 46 -6.98 -2.15 13.51
N PHE A 47 -7.81 -3.01 12.94
CA PHE A 47 -8.63 -3.91 13.74
C PHE A 47 -8.89 -5.24 13.03
N SER A 48 -9.22 -6.25 13.82
CA SER A 48 -9.77 -7.51 13.34
C SER A 48 -11.01 -7.87 14.16
N VAL A 49 -12.03 -8.36 13.47
CA VAL A 49 -13.27 -8.86 14.08
C VAL A 49 -13.28 -10.39 14.19
N HIS A 50 -12.11 -11.03 14.02
CA HIS A 50 -11.99 -12.48 14.12
C HIS A 50 -12.35 -12.97 15.53
N PRO A 51 -13.20 -14.01 15.71
CA PRO A 51 -13.71 -14.41 17.02
C PRO A 51 -12.63 -14.83 18.02
N THR A 52 -11.55 -15.43 17.55
CA THR A 52 -10.46 -15.95 18.40
C THR A 52 -9.22 -15.06 18.39
N ALA A 53 -9.18 -14.04 17.54
CA ALA A 53 -8.03 -13.14 17.37
C ALA A 53 -8.48 -11.67 17.19
N PRO A 54 -9.31 -11.12 18.10
CA PRO A 54 -9.73 -9.74 18.00
C PRO A 54 -8.54 -8.80 18.16
N LYS A 55 -8.53 -7.72 17.37
CA LYS A 55 -7.46 -6.71 17.41
C LYS A 55 -8.08 -5.32 17.28
N CYS A 56 -7.52 -4.34 17.97
CA CYS A 56 -7.90 -2.94 17.84
C CYS A 56 -6.73 -2.05 18.28
N ASP A 57 -6.07 -1.42 17.31
CA ASP A 57 -4.96 -0.51 17.51
C ASP A 57 -5.23 0.82 16.78
N VAL A 58 -4.69 1.90 17.33
CA VAL A 58 -4.74 3.24 16.73
C VAL A 58 -3.32 3.71 16.44
N PHE A 59 -3.08 4.18 15.22
CA PHE A 59 -1.80 4.68 14.76
C PHE A 59 -1.95 6.12 14.25
N GLN A 60 -0.85 6.88 14.35
CA GLN A 60 -0.73 8.19 13.73
C GLN A 60 0.39 8.12 12.67
N LEU A 61 0.00 8.23 11.41
CA LEU A 61 0.86 8.21 10.23
C LEU A 61 0.93 9.63 9.66
N GLU A 62 2.10 10.26 9.72
CA GLU A 62 2.27 11.68 9.34
C GLU A 62 1.91 12.02 7.88
N VAL A 63 1.82 11.02 7.01
CA VAL A 63 1.59 11.15 5.56
C VAL A 63 0.11 11.13 5.16
N GLY A 64 -0.79 10.60 6.01
CA GLY A 64 -2.21 10.39 5.66
C GLY A 64 -2.42 9.41 4.50
N ILE A 65 -3.60 9.45 3.87
CA ILE A 65 -3.95 8.56 2.75
C ILE A 65 -3.27 8.98 1.43
N LEU A 66 -2.89 7.99 0.61
CA LEU A 66 -2.38 8.19 -0.75
C LEU A 66 -3.34 9.06 -1.57
N ARG A 67 -2.87 10.21 -2.07
CA ARG A 67 -3.70 11.14 -2.86
C ARG A 67 -3.90 10.63 -4.28
N LEU A 68 -4.96 11.08 -4.98
CA LEU A 68 -5.21 10.69 -6.38
C LEU A 68 -4.02 10.98 -7.32
N ASN A 69 -3.28 12.05 -7.05
CA ASN A 69 -2.09 12.43 -7.81
C ASN A 69 -0.79 12.02 -7.09
N TRP A 70 -0.78 10.88 -6.38
CA TRP A 70 0.34 10.44 -5.53
C TRP A 70 1.71 10.38 -6.24
N LEU A 71 1.73 10.19 -7.57
CA LEU A 71 2.93 10.25 -8.40
C LEU A 71 3.41 11.66 -8.76
N ASN A 72 2.62 12.71 -8.50
CA ASN A 72 2.98 14.08 -8.86
C ASN A 72 4.28 14.51 -8.17
N GLY A 73 5.31 14.86 -8.93
CA GLY A 73 6.63 15.19 -8.41
C GLY A 73 7.46 13.97 -8.02
N ALA A 74 7.15 12.79 -8.54
CA ALA A 74 8.10 11.67 -8.56
C ALA A 74 9.12 11.87 -9.68
N ASN A 75 10.35 11.40 -9.46
CA ASN A 75 11.40 11.37 -10.46
C ASN A 75 11.29 10.08 -11.24
N TYR A 76 11.10 10.17 -12.55
CA TYR A 76 11.26 9.03 -13.44
C TYR A 76 12.72 8.61 -13.47
N LEU A 77 13.00 7.32 -13.32
CA LEU A 77 14.34 6.77 -13.33
C LEU A 77 14.68 6.19 -14.71
N ASP A 78 14.10 5.03 -15.04
CA ASP A 78 14.29 4.35 -16.33
C ASP A 78 13.23 3.24 -16.53
N GLN A 79 13.40 2.41 -17.56
CA GLN A 79 12.74 1.13 -17.73
C GLN A 79 13.59 -0.03 -17.20
N GLU A 80 12.97 -0.94 -16.47
CA GLU A 80 13.60 -2.16 -15.97
C GLU A 80 12.79 -3.40 -16.38
N THR A 81 13.49 -4.51 -16.65
CA THR A 81 12.86 -5.82 -16.85
C THR A 81 12.79 -6.55 -15.52
N VAL A 82 11.59 -6.77 -15.00
CA VAL A 82 11.32 -7.50 -13.75
C VAL A 82 10.49 -8.74 -14.10
N ASP A 83 11.02 -9.93 -13.82
CA ASP A 83 10.33 -11.21 -14.09
C ASP A 83 9.72 -11.29 -15.49
N TYR A 84 10.52 -10.92 -16.51
CA TYR A 84 10.14 -10.87 -17.93
C TYR A 84 9.17 -9.75 -18.35
N PHE A 85 8.80 -8.84 -17.43
CA PHE A 85 7.96 -7.69 -17.71
C PHE A 85 8.78 -6.40 -17.79
N VAL A 86 8.56 -5.58 -18.82
CA VAL A 86 9.19 -4.26 -18.94
C VAL A 86 8.33 -3.24 -18.19
N CYS A 87 8.95 -2.59 -17.20
CA CYS A 87 8.31 -1.66 -16.28
C CYS A 87 8.97 -0.29 -16.33
N ASN A 88 8.16 0.77 -16.40
CA ASN A 88 8.63 2.12 -16.09
C ASN A 88 8.83 2.26 -14.56
N VAL A 89 9.88 2.94 -14.13
CA VAL A 89 10.27 3.08 -12.72
C VAL A 89 10.28 4.54 -12.29
N TRP A 90 9.70 4.84 -11.12
CA TRP A 90 9.69 6.18 -10.52
C TRP A 90 10.11 6.13 -9.05
N LYS A 91 10.91 7.11 -8.61
CA LYS A 91 11.22 7.34 -7.19
C LYS A 91 10.45 8.56 -6.68
N LYS A 92 9.69 8.39 -5.59
CA LYS A 92 8.85 9.47 -5.02
C LYS A 92 9.40 10.02 -3.70
N THR A 93 9.94 9.16 -2.85
CA THR A 93 10.58 9.50 -1.58
C THR A 93 11.86 8.66 -1.45
N ASP A 94 12.61 8.82 -0.37
CA ASP A 94 13.82 8.01 -0.14
C ASP A 94 13.54 6.53 0.14
N PHE A 95 12.27 6.16 0.38
CA PHE A 95 11.88 4.80 0.78
C PHE A 95 10.80 4.17 -0.11
N ILE A 96 10.33 4.87 -1.16
CA ILE A 96 9.30 4.34 -2.08
C ILE A 96 9.72 4.45 -3.54
N VAL A 97 9.69 3.30 -4.22
CA VAL A 97 9.81 3.16 -5.67
C VAL A 97 8.49 2.62 -6.22
N TYR A 98 8.06 3.16 -7.34
CA TYR A 98 6.86 2.75 -8.03
C TYR A 98 7.20 2.15 -9.39
N MET A 99 6.53 1.05 -9.72
CA MET A 99 6.73 0.36 -10.99
C MET A 99 5.40 0.22 -11.72
N ARG A 100 5.44 0.42 -13.03
CA ARG A 100 4.28 0.19 -13.89
C ARG A 100 4.68 -0.61 -15.11
N MET A 101 4.07 -1.77 -15.25
CA MET A 101 4.21 -2.57 -16.45
C MET A 101 3.65 -1.82 -17.67
N LEU A 102 4.37 -1.82 -18.78
CA LEU A 102 3.98 -1.10 -19.99
C LEU A 102 2.66 -1.63 -20.60
N LEU A 103 2.47 -2.95 -20.55
CA LEU A 103 1.33 -3.63 -21.18
C LEU A 103 0.13 -3.81 -20.23
N SER A 104 0.19 -3.28 -19.00
CA SER A 104 -0.91 -3.39 -18.04
C SER A 104 -1.43 -2.01 -17.64
N ALA A 105 -2.71 -1.96 -17.23
CA ALA A 105 -3.30 -0.77 -16.61
C ALA A 105 -3.04 -0.73 -15.09
N PHE A 106 -2.37 -1.74 -14.54
CA PHE A 106 -2.17 -1.94 -13.11
C PHE A 106 -0.80 -1.40 -12.68
N TRP A 107 -0.77 -0.78 -11.51
CA TRP A 107 0.46 -0.32 -10.86
C TRP A 107 0.90 -1.36 -9.85
N ASP A 108 2.20 -1.66 -9.81
CA ASP A 108 2.81 -2.46 -8.75
C ASP A 108 3.61 -1.52 -7.83
N ILE A 109 3.25 -1.51 -6.54
CA ILE A 109 3.93 -0.71 -5.53
C ILE A 109 4.91 -1.62 -4.80
N ARG A 110 6.20 -1.50 -5.13
CA ARG A 110 7.26 -2.17 -4.39
C ARG A 110 7.98 -1.19 -3.49
N CYS A 111 7.74 -1.26 -2.18
CA CYS A 111 8.60 -0.61 -1.20
C CYS A 111 9.93 -1.38 -1.13
N ARG A 112 10.94 -0.94 -1.89
CA ARG A 112 12.32 -1.41 -1.71
C ARG A 112 12.91 -0.61 -0.53
N PHE A 113 13.03 -1.25 0.63
CA PHE A 113 13.83 -0.72 1.73
C PHE A 113 15.28 -1.07 1.43
N ASP A 114 16.03 -0.14 0.85
CA ASP A 114 17.48 -0.25 0.81
C ASP A 114 17.97 -0.04 2.25
N HIS A 115 18.50 -1.11 2.87
CA HIS A 115 19.24 -1.03 4.13
C HIS A 115 20.70 -0.63 3.85
#